data_AF-A0A9W7TIM2-F1
#
_entry.id   AF-A0A9W7TIM2-F1
#
_cell.length_a   1.000
_cell.length_b   1.000
_cell.length_c   1.000
_cell.angle_alpha   90.00
_cell.angle_beta   90.00
_cell.angle_gamma   90.00
#
_symmetry.space_group_name_H-M   'P 1'
#
loop_
_entity.id
_entity.type
_entity.pdbx_description
1 polymer ?
#
loop_
_entity_poly.entity_id
_entity_poly.type
_entity_poly.pdbx_seq_one_letter_code
_entity_poly.pdbx_strand_id
1 'polypeptide(L)'
;MESILKVCITKLNEITQKMSELKNLIKSLRKYSLSMTEIGQKIINYIIQSWTDPEVVSWLKTLPHQIQFLNLLHFFIMNLNQLPDRLKKKRGGHIDIVFVAHGGITNVLMSASLLMPTPNIIDTVLYSPWNCLINAYAACAIAEGWNNTEGRDFYNLNTKQPALFEPNPLPDCWNHMRTSFLPVPVILLTPLYPEEQAWKEFQALQGHMDRNGRVIIPFLVPDDCVEAFKETPFYMFIIALSYILMINEKTATVHLAACLCRGGSEPMPADWRAQYAFTYDQTMMTARNRAFMSHSLLRAFRAMFDRNGR
;
A
#
# COMPACT_ATOMS: atom_id res chain seq x y z
N MET A 1 -19.90 24.30 -32.76
CA MET A 1 -19.69 22.88 -32.40
C MET A 1 -18.33 22.37 -32.87
N GLU A 2 -17.95 22.58 -34.14
CA GLU A 2 -16.66 22.15 -34.70
C GLU A 2 -15.40 22.74 -34.00
N SER A 3 -15.48 24.00 -33.54
CA SER A 3 -14.40 24.67 -32.78
C SER A 3 -14.13 24.01 -31.42
N ILE A 4 -15.17 23.61 -30.68
CA ILE A 4 -15.04 22.96 -29.36
C ILE A 4 -14.39 21.58 -29.52
N LEU A 5 -14.80 20.82 -30.53
CA LEU A 5 -14.24 19.50 -30.81
C LEU A 5 -12.74 19.57 -31.13
N LYS A 6 -12.31 20.56 -31.94
CA LYS A 6 -10.89 20.79 -32.24
C LYS A 6 -10.09 21.11 -30.97
N VAL A 7 -10.60 21.97 -30.09
CA VAL A 7 -9.95 22.28 -28.80
C VAL A 7 -9.83 21.03 -27.92
N CYS A 8 -10.87 20.20 -27.85
CA CYS A 8 -10.83 18.94 -27.09
C CYS A 8 -9.80 17.96 -27.64
N ILE A 9 -9.74 17.78 -28.96
CA ILE A 9 -8.77 16.90 -29.62
C ILE A 9 -7.34 17.36 -29.36
N THR A 10 -7.06 18.68 -29.48
CA THR A 10 -5.73 19.22 -29.18
C THR A 10 -5.30 18.93 -27.75
N LYS A 11 -6.18 19.18 -26.77
CA LYS A 11 -5.91 18.87 -25.36
C LYS A 11 -5.66 17.39 -25.12
N LEU A 12 -6.43 16.51 -25.76
CA LEU A 12 -6.24 15.06 -25.65
C LEU A 12 -4.89 14.61 -26.22
N ASN A 13 -4.47 15.19 -27.34
CA ASN A 13 -3.17 14.91 -27.94
C ASN A 13 -2.02 15.38 -27.03
N GLU A 14 -2.13 16.58 -26.46
CA GLU A 14 -1.15 17.09 -25.48
C GLU A 14 -1.02 16.17 -24.26
N ILE A 15 -2.15 15.73 -23.69
CA ILE A 15 -2.17 14.79 -22.56
C ILE A 15 -1.52 13.47 -22.97
N THR A 16 -1.85 12.95 -24.15
CA THR A 16 -1.31 11.68 -24.65
C THR A 16 0.21 11.75 -24.85
N GLN A 17 0.71 12.87 -25.41
CA GLN A 17 2.14 13.09 -25.58
C GLN A 17 2.86 13.16 -24.23
N LYS A 18 2.37 14.00 -23.32
CA LYS A 18 2.90 14.15 -21.95
C LYS A 18 2.95 12.81 -21.20
N MET A 19 1.90 12.00 -21.33
CA MET A 19 1.82 10.66 -20.76
C MET A 19 2.84 9.69 -21.36
N SER A 20 3.09 9.76 -22.68
CA SER A 20 4.12 8.97 -23.36
C SER A 20 5.53 9.38 -22.92
N GLU A 21 5.78 10.67 -22.77
CA GLU A 21 7.06 11.20 -22.26
C GLU A 21 7.32 10.72 -20.83
N LEU A 22 6.35 10.87 -19.93
CA LEU A 22 6.44 10.39 -18.56
C LEU A 22 6.70 8.88 -18.51
N LYS A 23 6.00 8.10 -19.34
CA LYS A 23 6.21 6.65 -19.48
C LYS A 23 7.66 6.31 -19.83
N ASN A 24 8.24 7.04 -20.77
CA ASN A 24 9.62 6.82 -21.19
C ASN A 24 10.62 7.22 -20.10
N LEU A 25 10.37 8.33 -19.39
CA LEU A 25 11.19 8.76 -18.27
C LEU A 25 11.18 7.73 -17.12
N ILE A 26 9.99 7.27 -16.73
CA ILE A 26 9.82 6.27 -15.67
C ILE A 26 10.50 4.94 -16.05
N LYS A 27 10.36 4.48 -17.30
CA LYS A 27 11.09 3.30 -17.80
C LYS A 27 12.61 3.46 -17.79
N SER A 28 13.10 4.69 -17.81
CA SER A 28 14.53 5.00 -17.77
C SER A 28 15.11 5.00 -16.34
N LEU A 29 14.26 4.84 -15.30
CA LEU A 29 14.73 4.62 -13.93
C LEU A 29 15.37 3.23 -13.81
N ARG A 30 16.70 3.20 -13.72
CA ARG A 30 17.48 1.94 -13.78
C ARG A 30 17.75 1.29 -12.43
N LYS A 31 17.81 2.08 -11.37
CA LYS A 31 18.18 1.63 -10.02
C LYS A 31 17.61 2.56 -8.96
N TYR A 32 17.60 2.08 -7.72
CA TYR A 32 17.51 2.94 -6.55
C TYR A 32 18.62 4.00 -6.58
N SER A 33 18.31 5.19 -6.09
CA SER A 33 19.24 6.30 -6.01
C SER A 33 19.10 7.03 -4.68
N LEU A 34 20.23 7.45 -4.12
CA LEU A 34 20.29 8.33 -2.95
C LEU A 34 20.47 9.80 -3.35
N SER A 35 20.56 10.08 -4.65
CA SER A 35 20.69 11.44 -5.18
C SER A 35 19.69 11.69 -6.31
N MET A 36 19.37 12.97 -6.50
CA MET A 36 18.51 13.41 -7.59
C MET A 36 19.27 13.37 -8.91
N THR A 37 18.66 12.75 -9.92
CA THR A 37 19.18 12.72 -11.30
C THR A 37 18.38 13.69 -12.17
N GLU A 38 18.91 14.06 -13.33
CA GLU A 38 18.18 14.91 -14.28
C GLU A 38 16.84 14.26 -14.72
N ILE A 39 16.86 12.94 -14.99
CA ILE A 39 15.64 12.16 -15.31
C ILE A 39 14.68 12.20 -14.13
N GLY A 40 15.18 11.99 -12.91
CA GLY A 40 14.40 12.06 -11.68
C GLY A 40 13.71 13.42 -11.50
N GLN A 41 14.45 14.51 -11.71
CA GLN A 41 13.91 15.85 -11.60
C GLN A 41 12.81 16.11 -12.62
N LYS A 42 12.97 15.64 -13.86
CA LYS A 42 11.93 15.75 -14.90
C LYS A 42 10.65 15.00 -14.51
N ILE A 43 10.77 13.80 -13.94
CA ILE A 43 9.63 13.02 -13.44
C ILE A 43 8.92 13.76 -12.31
N ILE A 44 9.66 14.25 -11.32
CA ILE A 44 9.10 14.97 -10.18
C ILE A 44 8.38 16.24 -10.62
N ASN A 45 9.00 17.03 -11.50
CA ASN A 45 8.38 18.25 -12.04
C ASN A 45 7.06 17.93 -12.75
N TYR A 46 7.03 16.86 -13.55
CA TYR A 46 5.82 16.42 -14.22
C TYR A 46 4.71 16.08 -13.22
N ILE A 47 5.06 15.33 -12.17
CA ILE A 47 4.10 14.88 -11.15
C ILE A 47 3.56 16.07 -10.36
N ILE A 48 4.42 16.95 -9.85
CA ILE A 48 4.00 18.15 -9.13
C ILE A 48 3.09 19.03 -10.00
N GLN A 49 3.37 19.17 -11.30
CA GLN A 49 2.53 19.96 -12.21
C GLN A 49 1.19 19.29 -12.56
N SER A 50 1.10 17.97 -12.42
CA SER A 50 -0.10 17.19 -12.78
C SER A 50 -1.04 16.95 -11.59
N TRP A 51 -0.58 17.22 -10.37
CA TRP A 51 -1.31 16.95 -9.14
C TRP A 51 -1.91 18.22 -8.56
N THR A 52 -3.20 18.15 -8.22
CA THR A 52 -3.92 19.26 -7.57
C THR A 52 -4.04 19.09 -6.06
N ASP A 53 -3.77 17.89 -5.54
CA ASP A 53 -3.90 17.61 -4.11
C ASP A 53 -2.77 18.29 -3.31
N PRO A 54 -3.11 19.19 -2.36
CA PRO A 54 -2.10 19.92 -1.59
C PRO A 54 -1.22 19.04 -0.71
N GLU A 55 -1.74 17.92 -0.19
CA GLU A 55 -0.96 17.03 0.69
C GLU A 55 0.17 16.36 -0.10
N VAL A 56 -0.15 15.85 -1.30
CA VAL A 56 0.83 15.23 -2.20
C VAL A 56 1.89 16.24 -2.63
N VAL A 57 1.46 17.43 -3.08
CA VAL A 57 2.39 18.48 -3.51
C VAL A 57 3.27 18.94 -2.34
N SER A 58 2.70 19.09 -1.14
CA SER A 58 3.44 19.49 0.05
C SER A 58 4.51 18.46 0.43
N TRP A 59 4.16 17.18 0.41
CA TRP A 59 5.09 16.10 0.69
C TRP A 59 6.26 16.10 -0.30
N LEU A 60 6.00 16.31 -1.60
CA LEU A 60 7.03 16.36 -2.66
C LEU A 60 7.87 17.65 -2.70
N LYS A 61 7.72 18.59 -1.74
CA LYS A 61 8.51 19.84 -1.74
C LYS A 61 9.98 19.65 -1.39
N THR A 62 10.31 18.62 -0.61
CA THR A 62 11.68 18.42 -0.11
C THR A 62 12.44 17.44 -1.00
N LEU A 63 13.74 17.68 -1.18
CA LEU A 63 14.60 16.81 -1.99
C LEU A 63 14.61 15.34 -1.50
N PRO A 64 14.67 15.04 -0.18
CA PRO A 64 14.61 13.65 0.30
C PRO A 64 13.32 12.93 -0.10
N HIS A 65 12.16 13.58 0.04
CA HIS A 65 10.87 13.00 -0.35
C HIS A 65 10.77 12.78 -1.86
N GLN A 66 11.30 13.70 -2.66
CA GLN A 66 11.37 13.52 -4.11
C GLN A 66 12.20 12.29 -4.50
N ILE A 67 13.37 12.10 -3.88
CA ILE A 67 14.23 10.93 -4.09
C ILE A 67 13.50 9.65 -3.65
N GLN A 68 12.90 9.66 -2.47
CA GLN A 68 12.11 8.54 -1.94
C GLN A 68 10.97 8.15 -2.88
N PHE A 69 10.25 9.12 -3.45
CA PHE A 69 9.18 8.83 -4.41
C PHE A 69 9.68 8.24 -5.73
N LEU A 70 10.82 8.72 -6.25
CA LEU A 70 11.45 8.09 -7.41
C LEU A 70 11.83 6.63 -7.12
N ASN A 71 12.32 6.37 -5.90
CA ASN A 71 12.63 5.02 -5.45
C ASN A 71 11.35 4.16 -5.28
N LEU A 72 10.20 4.74 -4.90
CA LEU A 72 8.91 4.03 -4.90
C LEU A 72 8.46 3.64 -6.32
N LEU A 73 8.62 4.54 -7.30
CA LEU A 73 8.35 4.20 -8.70
C LEU A 73 9.22 3.03 -9.16
N HIS A 74 10.51 3.08 -8.85
CA HIS A 74 11.44 2.00 -9.18
C HIS A 74 11.10 0.69 -8.46
N PHE A 75 10.74 0.75 -7.18
CA PHE A 75 10.28 -0.39 -6.39
C PHE A 75 9.11 -1.11 -7.07
N PHE A 76 8.09 -0.39 -7.52
CA PHE A 76 6.96 -1.00 -8.23
C PHE A 76 7.32 -1.50 -9.63
N ILE A 77 8.21 -0.81 -10.36
CA ILE A 77 8.72 -1.33 -11.64
C ILE A 77 9.37 -2.70 -11.43
N MET A 78 10.25 -2.83 -10.43
CA MET A 78 10.93 -4.09 -10.15
C MET A 78 9.96 -5.21 -9.80
N ASN A 79 9.05 -4.95 -8.85
CA ASN A 79 8.10 -5.96 -8.39
C ASN A 79 7.12 -6.38 -9.49
N LEU A 80 6.59 -5.43 -10.27
CA LEU A 80 5.65 -5.74 -11.34
C LEU A 80 6.33 -6.38 -12.57
N ASN A 81 7.61 -6.10 -12.81
CA ASN A 81 8.40 -6.79 -13.82
C ASN A 81 8.76 -8.22 -13.45
N GLN A 82 8.60 -8.64 -12.20
CA GLN A 82 8.80 -10.03 -11.77
C GLN A 82 7.52 -10.87 -11.87
N LEU A 83 6.39 -10.27 -12.21
CA LEU A 83 5.13 -10.99 -12.33
C LEU A 83 5.16 -12.10 -13.39
N PRO A 84 4.38 -13.18 -13.20
CA PRO A 84 4.15 -14.16 -14.25
C PRO A 84 3.62 -13.52 -15.54
N ASP A 85 4.04 -14.05 -16.69
CA ASP A 85 3.67 -13.56 -18.02
C ASP A 85 2.14 -13.42 -18.21
N ARG A 86 1.37 -14.31 -17.58
CA ARG A 86 -0.11 -14.28 -17.60
C ARG A 86 -0.67 -12.97 -17.06
N LEU A 87 -0.03 -12.39 -16.04
CA LEU A 87 -0.43 -11.12 -15.42
C LEU A 87 0.15 -9.93 -16.19
N LYS A 88 1.27 -10.09 -16.91
CA LYS A 88 1.88 -9.03 -17.74
C LYS A 88 1.16 -8.80 -19.05
N LYS A 89 0.93 -9.85 -19.85
CA LYS A 89 0.56 -9.76 -21.28
C LYS A 89 -0.84 -9.20 -21.57
N LYS A 90 -1.77 -9.27 -20.62
CA LYS A 90 -3.16 -8.83 -20.85
C LYS A 90 -3.31 -7.32 -20.65
N ARG A 91 -3.24 -6.51 -21.71
CA ARG A 91 -3.64 -5.08 -21.65
C ARG A 91 -5.06 -4.97 -21.05
N GLY A 92 -5.30 -3.97 -20.21
CA GLY A 92 -6.56 -3.83 -19.47
C GLY A 92 -6.80 -4.88 -18.39
N GLY A 93 -5.78 -5.67 -18.02
CA GLY A 93 -5.88 -6.67 -16.97
C GLY A 93 -6.05 -6.06 -15.57
N HIS A 94 -6.79 -6.76 -14.71
CA HIS A 94 -6.89 -6.47 -13.28
C HIS A 94 -5.90 -7.31 -12.49
N ILE A 95 -5.34 -6.76 -11.41
CA ILE A 95 -4.38 -7.43 -10.52
C ILE A 95 -4.77 -7.15 -9.07
N ASP A 96 -4.94 -8.20 -8.26
CA ASP A 96 -4.99 -8.05 -6.81
C ASP A 96 -3.57 -8.00 -6.26
N ILE A 97 -3.20 -6.88 -5.63
CA ILE A 97 -1.87 -6.67 -5.04
C ILE A 97 -2.02 -6.66 -3.53
N VAL A 98 -1.40 -7.61 -2.84
CA VAL A 98 -1.28 -7.61 -1.38
C VAL A 98 0.03 -6.96 -1.00
N PHE A 99 -0.03 -5.74 -0.47
CA PHE A 99 1.13 -5.04 0.04
C PHE A 99 1.38 -5.45 1.49
N VAL A 100 2.58 -5.94 1.77
CA VAL A 100 2.99 -6.43 3.09
C VAL A 100 4.08 -5.52 3.64
N ALA A 101 3.83 -4.88 4.77
CA ALA A 101 4.77 -3.96 5.39
C ALA A 101 4.56 -3.90 6.91
N HIS A 102 5.58 -3.43 7.62
CA HIS A 102 5.36 -2.88 8.95
C HIS A 102 4.57 -1.60 8.80
N GLY A 103 3.70 -1.31 9.77
CA GLY A 103 2.85 -0.14 9.68
C GLY A 103 2.34 0.34 11.02
N GLY A 104 1.88 1.58 10.98
CA GLY A 104 1.17 2.25 12.05
C GLY A 104 0.34 3.39 11.50
N ILE A 105 -0.41 4.02 12.40
CA ILE A 105 -1.21 5.20 12.08
C ILE A 105 -0.79 6.38 12.95
N THR A 106 -0.94 7.58 12.40
CA THR A 106 -0.73 8.85 13.13
C THR A 106 -2.06 9.43 13.58
N ASN A 107 -2.01 10.53 14.35
CA ASN A 107 -3.18 11.34 14.69
C ASN A 107 -3.56 12.35 13.59
N VAL A 108 -2.76 12.46 12.52
CA VAL A 108 -3.03 13.32 11.37
C VAL A 108 -4.02 12.63 10.44
N LEU A 109 -5.07 13.35 10.05
CA LEU A 109 -6.07 12.89 9.10
C LEU A 109 -5.71 13.31 7.68
N MET A 110 -6.07 12.47 6.71
CA MET A 110 -5.94 12.69 5.28
C MET A 110 -7.25 12.29 4.58
N SER A 111 -7.48 12.80 3.37
CA SER A 111 -8.62 12.34 2.58
C SER A 111 -8.49 10.86 2.21
N ALA A 112 -9.55 10.06 2.41
CA ALA A 112 -9.57 8.67 1.96
C ALA A 112 -9.36 8.52 0.44
N SER A 113 -9.70 9.56 -0.34
CA SER A 113 -9.47 9.57 -1.79
C SER A 113 -7.99 9.43 -2.17
N LEU A 114 -7.05 9.78 -1.28
CA LEU A 114 -5.61 9.59 -1.53
C LEU A 114 -5.20 8.13 -1.55
N LEU A 115 -6.02 7.24 -0.98
CA LEU A 115 -5.87 5.79 -1.11
C LEU A 115 -6.51 5.23 -2.38
N MET A 116 -7.18 6.07 -3.19
CA MET A 116 -7.67 5.74 -4.53
C MET A 116 -7.51 6.92 -5.51
N PRO A 117 -6.26 7.33 -5.77
CA PRO A 117 -5.96 8.58 -6.45
C PRO A 117 -6.42 8.64 -7.90
N THR A 118 -6.55 7.49 -8.56
CA THR A 118 -6.89 7.40 -9.98
C THR A 118 -7.78 6.18 -10.24
N PRO A 119 -8.49 6.12 -11.39
CA PRO A 119 -9.29 4.96 -11.78
C PRO A 119 -8.49 3.65 -11.95
N ASN A 120 -7.15 3.72 -12.01
CA ASN A 120 -6.31 2.52 -12.07
C ASN A 120 -6.23 1.78 -10.73
N ILE A 121 -6.54 2.46 -9.61
CA ILE A 121 -6.75 1.83 -8.31
C ILE A 121 -8.26 1.63 -8.15
N ILE A 122 -8.70 0.38 -8.31
CA ILE A 122 -10.11 0.03 -8.17
C ILE A 122 -10.48 0.13 -6.70
N ASP A 123 -9.73 -0.49 -5.81
CA ASP A 123 -9.98 -0.35 -4.39
C ASP A 123 -8.68 -0.40 -3.60
N THR A 124 -8.72 0.17 -2.41
CA THR A 124 -7.74 -0.09 -1.36
C THR A 124 -8.48 -0.68 -0.18
N VAL A 125 -8.13 -1.92 0.17
CA VAL A 125 -8.77 -2.70 1.21
C VAL A 125 -7.86 -2.78 2.43
N LEU A 126 -8.34 -2.26 3.55
CA LEU A 126 -7.64 -2.23 4.84
C LEU A 126 -8.23 -3.30 5.76
N TYR A 127 -7.44 -4.27 6.24
CA TYR A 127 -8.03 -5.41 6.95
C TYR A 127 -8.13 -5.22 8.47
N SER A 128 -7.24 -4.42 9.04
CA SER A 128 -7.24 -4.15 10.48
C SER A 128 -8.15 -2.95 10.79
N PRO A 129 -8.90 -2.95 11.89
CA PRO A 129 -9.47 -1.73 12.47
C PRO A 129 -8.38 -0.71 12.80
N TRP A 130 -8.76 0.56 12.98
CA TRP A 130 -7.86 1.54 13.55
C TRP A 130 -7.43 1.10 14.95
N ASN A 131 -6.15 1.35 15.27
CA ASN A 131 -5.52 0.96 16.52
C ASN A 131 -5.43 -0.58 16.74
N CYS A 132 -5.40 -1.36 15.65
CA CYS A 132 -5.35 -2.81 15.73
C CYS A 132 -4.06 -3.38 15.11
N LEU A 133 -3.39 -4.27 15.86
CA LEU A 133 -2.28 -5.07 15.38
C LEU A 133 -2.79 -6.27 14.59
N ILE A 134 -2.02 -6.78 13.64
CA ILE A 134 -2.29 -8.06 12.99
C ILE A 134 -1.20 -9.06 13.34
N ASN A 135 -1.55 -10.34 13.48
CA ASN A 135 -0.55 -11.40 13.62
C ASN A 135 -0.27 -12.12 12.29
N ALA A 136 0.68 -13.07 12.33
CA ALA A 136 1.09 -13.81 11.15
C ALA A 136 -0.06 -14.57 10.45
N TYR A 137 -1.02 -15.10 11.22
CA TYR A 137 -2.18 -15.79 10.64
C TYR A 137 -3.12 -14.83 9.91
N ALA A 138 -3.36 -13.65 10.47
CA ALA A 138 -4.14 -12.62 9.78
C ALA A 138 -3.44 -12.19 8.48
N ALA A 139 -2.14 -11.88 8.55
CA ALA A 139 -1.37 -11.47 7.38
C ALA A 139 -1.35 -12.55 6.28
N CYS A 140 -1.17 -13.83 6.65
CA CYS A 140 -1.23 -14.95 5.72
C CYS A 140 -2.62 -15.11 5.08
N ALA A 141 -3.69 -15.03 5.88
CA ALA A 141 -5.06 -15.11 5.36
C ALA A 141 -5.40 -13.95 4.40
N ILE A 142 -4.86 -12.74 4.65
CA ILE A 142 -4.99 -11.59 3.74
C ILE A 142 -4.27 -11.88 2.42
N ALA A 143 -3.03 -12.35 2.52
CA ALA A 143 -2.21 -12.68 1.35
C ALA A 143 -2.82 -13.78 0.47
N GLU A 144 -3.42 -14.78 1.08
CA GLU A 144 -4.04 -15.91 0.38
C GLU A 144 -5.51 -15.66 0.01
N GLY A 145 -6.11 -14.56 0.45
CA GLY A 145 -7.48 -14.18 0.11
C GLY A 145 -8.57 -14.95 0.84
N TRP A 146 -8.26 -15.52 2.01
CA TRP A 146 -9.26 -16.22 2.84
C TRP A 146 -9.87 -15.33 3.92
N ASN A 147 -9.39 -14.09 4.06
CA ASN A 147 -9.83 -13.19 5.11
C ASN A 147 -11.06 -12.37 4.71
N ASN A 148 -12.21 -13.04 4.49
CA ASN A 148 -13.49 -12.33 4.49
C ASN A 148 -13.74 -11.70 5.89
N THR A 149 -14.65 -10.73 5.98
CA THR A 149 -14.93 -9.99 7.22
C THR A 149 -15.31 -10.89 8.40
N GLU A 150 -15.87 -12.06 8.14
CA GLU A 150 -16.29 -13.05 9.14
C GLU A 150 -15.17 -13.99 9.62
N GLY A 151 -14.06 -14.07 8.90
CA GLY A 151 -12.93 -14.97 9.18
C GLY A 151 -11.93 -14.46 10.22
N ARG A 152 -12.30 -13.43 10.99
CA ARG A 152 -11.42 -12.68 11.89
C ARG A 152 -11.84 -12.84 13.34
N ASP A 153 -10.86 -13.01 14.21
CA ASP A 153 -11.04 -12.93 15.66
C ASP A 153 -10.13 -11.83 16.23
N PHE A 154 -10.63 -11.11 17.24
CA PHE A 154 -9.92 -10.04 17.92
C PHE A 154 -9.69 -10.43 19.38
N TYR A 155 -8.47 -10.24 19.87
CA TYR A 155 -8.14 -10.50 21.28
C TYR A 155 -7.19 -9.46 21.83
N ASN A 156 -7.29 -9.24 23.14
CA ASN A 156 -6.38 -8.39 23.85
C ASN A 156 -5.04 -9.12 24.05
N LEU A 157 -3.94 -8.45 23.71
CA LEU A 157 -2.60 -9.01 23.75
C LEU A 157 -2.12 -9.38 25.14
N ASN A 158 -2.59 -8.66 26.16
CA ASN A 158 -2.17 -8.84 27.55
C ASN A 158 -3.00 -9.94 28.22
N THR A 159 -4.32 -9.90 28.08
CA THR A 159 -5.22 -10.84 28.76
C THR A 159 -5.52 -12.11 27.96
N LYS A 160 -5.25 -12.10 26.65
CA LYS A 160 -5.65 -13.15 25.69
C LYS A 160 -7.16 -13.40 25.59
N GLN A 161 -7.97 -12.53 26.19
CA GLN A 161 -9.43 -12.57 26.10
C GLN A 161 -9.92 -11.91 24.81
N PRO A 162 -11.15 -12.21 24.36
CA PRO A 162 -11.79 -11.49 23.26
C PRO A 162 -11.70 -9.97 23.47
N ALA A 163 -11.30 -9.25 22.43
CA ALA A 163 -11.20 -7.79 22.48
C ALA A 163 -12.52 -7.14 22.09
N LEU A 164 -12.78 -5.99 22.70
CA LEU A 164 -13.86 -5.10 22.27
C LEU A 164 -13.40 -4.30 21.05
N PHE A 165 -14.34 -4.05 20.15
CA PHE A 165 -14.18 -3.23 18.97
C PHE A 165 -15.51 -2.57 18.63
N GLU A 166 -15.46 -1.45 17.93
CA GLU A 166 -16.65 -0.69 17.55
C GLU A 166 -16.56 -0.30 16.07
N PRO A 167 -17.63 -0.53 15.29
CA PRO A 167 -18.90 -1.17 15.66
C PRO A 167 -18.75 -2.69 15.82
N ASN A 168 -19.60 -3.32 16.64
CA ASN A 168 -19.72 -4.78 16.72
C ASN A 168 -21.18 -5.21 16.49
N PRO A 169 -21.50 -5.91 15.38
CA PRO A 169 -20.58 -6.43 14.36
C PRO A 169 -19.96 -5.32 13.50
N LEU A 170 -18.85 -5.64 12.82
CA LEU A 170 -18.24 -4.73 11.84
C LEU A 170 -19.24 -4.47 10.70
N PRO A 171 -19.44 -3.20 10.26
CA PRO A 171 -20.34 -2.90 9.13
C PRO A 171 -19.89 -3.56 7.84
N ASP A 172 -20.81 -3.83 6.91
CA ASP A 172 -20.42 -4.30 5.58
C ASP A 172 -19.54 -3.28 4.86
N CYS A 173 -18.55 -3.77 4.11
CA CYS A 173 -17.62 -2.96 3.31
C CYS A 173 -16.82 -1.89 4.08
N TRP A 174 -16.81 -1.89 5.42
CA TRP A 174 -16.08 -0.91 6.24
C TRP A 174 -14.59 -0.80 5.87
N ASN A 175 -14.00 -1.90 5.39
CA ASN A 175 -12.61 -2.02 5.00
C ASN A 175 -12.30 -1.49 3.59
N HIS A 176 -13.29 -1.08 2.81
CA HIS A 176 -13.12 -0.63 1.43
C HIS A 176 -12.99 0.90 1.36
N MET A 177 -11.86 1.40 0.88
CA MET A 177 -11.63 2.84 0.77
C MET A 177 -12.48 3.48 -0.33
N ARG A 178 -12.92 2.69 -1.34
CA ARG A 178 -13.85 3.17 -2.37
C ARG A 178 -15.17 3.71 -1.83
N THR A 179 -15.66 3.15 -0.73
CA THR A 179 -16.94 3.56 -0.12
C THR A 179 -16.75 4.62 0.96
N SER A 180 -15.53 5.13 1.13
CA SER A 180 -15.15 6.04 2.20
C SER A 180 -15.10 7.49 1.71
N PHE A 181 -15.86 8.37 2.36
CA PHE A 181 -15.92 9.80 2.05
C PHE A 181 -15.36 10.70 3.15
N LEU A 182 -14.97 10.10 4.28
CA LEU A 182 -14.48 10.83 5.45
C LEU A 182 -12.94 10.84 5.49
N PRO A 183 -12.32 11.68 6.33
CA PRO A 183 -10.88 11.67 6.51
C PRO A 183 -10.40 10.49 7.36
N VAL A 184 -9.41 9.74 6.87
CA VAL A 184 -8.77 8.62 7.57
C VAL A 184 -7.42 9.02 8.18
N PRO A 185 -6.93 8.31 9.21
CA PRO A 185 -5.57 8.51 9.70
C PRO A 185 -4.52 8.27 8.61
N VAL A 186 -3.45 9.06 8.63
CA VAL A 186 -2.28 8.78 7.80
C VAL A 186 -1.67 7.45 8.25
N ILE A 187 -1.59 6.50 7.33
CA ILE A 187 -0.91 5.22 7.52
C ILE A 187 0.56 5.40 7.14
N LEU A 188 1.46 5.14 8.07
CA LEU A 188 2.91 5.13 7.82
C LEU A 188 3.37 3.69 7.67
N LEU A 189 4.15 3.44 6.63
CA LEU A 189 4.76 2.14 6.37
C LEU A 189 6.29 2.24 6.45
N THR A 190 6.90 1.21 7.00
CA THR A 190 8.35 1.07 7.09
C THR A 190 8.78 -0.22 6.39
N PRO A 191 9.97 -0.26 5.75
CA PRO A 191 10.46 -1.47 5.11
C PRO A 191 10.77 -2.54 6.16
N LEU A 192 10.93 -3.77 5.70
CA LEU A 192 11.61 -4.80 6.49
C LEU A 192 13.11 -4.53 6.45
N TYR A 193 13.74 -4.56 7.62
CA TYR A 193 15.16 -4.31 7.76
C TYR A 193 15.98 -5.59 7.48
N PRO A 194 17.22 -5.44 6.97
CA PRO A 194 18.12 -6.54 6.67
C PRO A 194 18.37 -7.57 7.78
N GLU A 195 18.42 -7.08 9.00
CA GLU A 195 18.63 -7.85 10.22
C GLU A 195 17.40 -8.68 10.62
N GLU A 196 16.21 -8.32 10.13
CA GLU A 196 14.98 -9.06 10.43
C GLU A 196 15.01 -10.43 9.76
N GLN A 197 14.65 -11.47 10.52
CA GLN A 197 14.46 -12.81 9.95
C GLN A 197 13.43 -12.79 8.81
N ALA A 198 12.41 -11.92 8.92
CA ALA A 198 11.39 -11.75 7.90
C ALA A 198 11.97 -11.38 6.53
N TRP A 199 13.04 -10.55 6.48
CA TRP A 199 13.67 -10.17 5.22
C TRP A 199 14.20 -11.38 4.46
N LYS A 200 14.96 -12.24 5.15
CA LYS A 200 15.53 -13.47 4.60
C LYS A 200 14.45 -14.43 4.14
N GLU A 201 13.39 -14.57 4.92
CA GLU A 201 12.26 -15.43 4.58
C GLU A 201 11.53 -14.95 3.32
N PHE A 202 11.24 -13.66 3.20
CA PHE A 202 10.60 -13.12 1.99
C PHE A 202 11.52 -13.14 0.77
N GLN A 203 12.83 -12.93 0.94
CA GLN A 203 13.80 -13.13 -0.15
C GLN A 203 13.79 -14.57 -0.66
N ALA A 204 13.75 -15.57 0.25
CA ALA A 204 13.68 -16.98 -0.11
C ALA A 204 12.37 -17.38 -0.83
N LEU A 205 11.32 -16.56 -0.73
CA LEU A 205 10.04 -16.77 -1.42
C LEU A 205 10.01 -16.16 -2.84
N GLN A 206 11.07 -15.47 -3.30
CA GLN A 206 11.10 -14.86 -4.64
C GLN A 206 10.77 -15.90 -5.73
N GLY A 207 9.77 -15.58 -6.57
CA GLY A 207 9.22 -16.47 -7.60
C GLY A 207 7.91 -17.19 -7.24
N HIS A 208 7.48 -17.18 -5.97
CA HIS A 208 6.27 -17.85 -5.49
C HIS A 208 5.24 -16.92 -4.84
N MET A 209 5.27 -15.64 -5.21
CA MET A 209 4.42 -14.59 -4.61
C MET A 209 3.08 -14.38 -5.34
N ASP A 210 2.73 -15.29 -6.27
CA ASP A 210 1.38 -15.40 -6.83
C ASP A 210 0.63 -16.52 -6.07
N ARG A 211 -0.42 -16.12 -5.34
CA ARG A 211 -1.23 -17.00 -4.49
C ARG A 211 -2.70 -16.68 -4.69
N ASN A 212 -3.49 -17.68 -5.08
CA ASN A 212 -4.94 -17.56 -5.27
C ASN A 212 -5.34 -16.35 -6.16
N GLY A 213 -4.53 -16.04 -7.18
CA GLY A 213 -4.76 -14.90 -8.09
C GLY A 213 -4.31 -13.54 -7.56
N ARG A 214 -3.69 -13.50 -6.37
CA ARG A 214 -3.13 -12.29 -5.75
C ARG A 214 -1.61 -12.28 -5.86
N VAL A 215 -1.06 -11.09 -6.08
CA VAL A 215 0.38 -10.81 -6.06
C VAL A 215 0.76 -10.26 -4.69
N ILE A 216 1.66 -10.94 -3.98
CA ILE A 216 2.19 -10.47 -2.72
C ILE A 216 3.44 -9.64 -2.98
N ILE A 217 3.44 -8.38 -2.52
CA ILE A 217 4.57 -7.47 -2.62
C ILE A 217 4.99 -7.09 -1.20
N PRO A 218 6.05 -7.72 -0.65
CA PRO A 218 6.64 -7.29 0.60
C PRO A 218 7.42 -5.99 0.40
N PHE A 219 7.38 -5.10 1.39
CA PHE A 219 8.14 -3.86 1.38
C PHE A 219 9.61 -4.13 1.72
N LEU A 220 10.31 -4.74 0.76
CA LEU A 220 11.73 -5.00 0.81
C LEU A 220 12.46 -3.99 -0.06
N VAL A 221 13.42 -3.31 0.53
CA VAL A 221 14.33 -2.41 -0.18
C VAL A 221 15.77 -2.89 -0.01
N PRO A 222 16.70 -2.51 -0.90
CA PRO A 222 18.11 -2.75 -0.68
C PRO A 222 18.59 -2.14 0.65
N ASP A 223 19.57 -2.79 1.29
CA ASP A 223 20.15 -2.38 2.57
C ASP A 223 20.61 -0.92 2.57
N ASP A 224 21.34 -0.52 1.52
CA ASP A 224 21.83 0.85 1.32
C ASP A 224 20.73 1.90 1.09
N CYS A 225 19.47 1.48 0.95
CA CYS A 225 18.32 2.34 0.71
C CYS A 225 17.35 2.40 1.88
N VAL A 226 17.49 1.56 2.92
CA VAL A 226 16.52 1.45 4.02
C VAL A 226 16.24 2.80 4.68
N GLU A 227 17.28 3.58 4.97
CA GLU A 227 17.14 4.90 5.58
C GLU A 227 16.39 5.91 4.68
N ALA A 228 16.48 5.77 3.36
CA ALA A 228 15.71 6.60 2.42
C ALA A 228 14.21 6.27 2.43
N PHE A 229 13.81 5.17 3.09
CA PHE A 229 12.43 4.66 3.16
C PHE A 229 11.85 4.59 4.58
N LYS A 230 12.61 5.06 5.59
CA LYS A 230 12.38 4.82 7.02
C LYS A 230 10.92 4.91 7.46
N GLU A 231 10.23 5.98 7.10
CA GLU A 231 8.77 6.11 7.27
C GLU A 231 8.18 6.77 6.04
N THR A 232 7.29 6.05 5.36
CA THR A 232 6.70 6.49 4.09
C THR A 232 5.17 6.44 4.20
N PRO A 233 4.44 7.53 3.92
CA PRO A 233 2.98 7.50 3.93
C PRO A 233 2.44 6.51 2.88
N PHE A 234 1.47 5.68 3.26
CA PHE A 234 0.92 4.64 2.39
C PHE A 234 0.33 5.22 1.10
N TYR A 235 -0.31 6.39 1.16
CA TYR A 235 -0.86 7.04 -0.02
C TYR A 235 0.22 7.34 -1.08
N MET A 236 1.49 7.57 -0.70
CA MET A 236 2.57 7.74 -1.67
C MET A 236 2.89 6.45 -2.42
N PHE A 237 2.73 5.28 -1.79
CA PHE A 237 2.82 3.98 -2.48
C PHE A 237 1.67 3.84 -3.47
N ILE A 238 0.44 4.16 -3.05
CA ILE A 238 -0.73 4.07 -3.92
C ILE A 238 -0.56 4.98 -5.14
N ILE A 239 -0.08 6.21 -4.95
CA ILE A 239 0.17 7.15 -6.04
C ILE A 239 1.26 6.61 -6.98
N ALA A 240 2.40 6.17 -6.45
CA ALA A 240 3.47 5.59 -7.27
C ALA A 240 2.97 4.38 -8.07
N LEU A 241 2.24 3.46 -7.41
CA LEU A 241 1.63 2.30 -8.05
C LEU A 241 0.65 2.72 -9.14
N SER A 242 -0.17 3.75 -8.91
CA SER A 242 -1.15 4.24 -9.88
C SER A 242 -0.49 4.69 -11.19
N TYR A 243 0.67 5.34 -11.11
CA TYR A 243 1.48 5.70 -12.28
C TYR A 243 1.99 4.46 -13.02
N ILE A 244 2.52 3.48 -12.29
CA ILE A 244 3.03 2.26 -12.92
C ILE A 244 1.89 1.47 -13.57
N LEU A 245 0.73 1.36 -12.94
CA LEU A 245 -0.45 0.69 -13.50
C LEU A 245 -0.96 1.42 -14.75
N MET A 246 -1.05 2.75 -14.70
CA MET A 246 -1.46 3.58 -15.84
C MET A 246 -0.53 3.37 -17.04
N ILE A 247 0.79 3.39 -16.83
CA ILE A 247 1.81 3.16 -17.87
C ILE A 247 1.68 1.78 -18.52
N ASN A 248 1.27 0.79 -17.73
CA ASN A 248 1.09 -0.60 -18.14
C ASN A 248 -0.35 -0.93 -18.57
N GLU A 249 -1.25 0.06 -18.60
CA GLU A 249 -2.66 -0.09 -18.93
C GLU A 249 -3.34 -1.19 -18.08
N LYS A 250 -3.09 -1.16 -16.77
CA LYS A 250 -3.64 -2.09 -15.78
C LYS A 250 -4.54 -1.39 -14.78
N THR A 251 -5.35 -2.18 -14.10
CA THR A 251 -6.02 -1.78 -12.88
C THR A 251 -5.63 -2.70 -11.74
N ALA A 252 -5.75 -2.25 -10.50
CA ALA A 252 -5.48 -3.08 -9.34
C ALA A 252 -6.44 -2.83 -8.19
N THR A 253 -6.65 -3.88 -7.40
CA THR A 253 -7.14 -3.77 -6.02
C THR A 253 -5.94 -3.95 -5.09
N VAL A 254 -5.71 -2.98 -4.20
CA VAL A 254 -4.62 -3.04 -3.24
C VAL A 254 -5.15 -3.53 -1.90
N HIS A 255 -4.56 -4.58 -1.38
CA HIS A 255 -4.88 -5.17 -0.08
C HIS A 255 -3.73 -4.87 0.87
N LEU A 256 -3.95 -4.12 1.94
CA LEU A 256 -2.88 -3.83 2.91
C LEU A 256 -2.86 -4.87 4.02
N ALA A 257 -1.72 -5.56 4.14
CA ALA A 257 -1.37 -6.43 5.25
C ALA A 257 -0.29 -5.73 6.10
N ALA A 258 -0.73 -4.87 7.02
CA ALA A 258 0.12 -4.17 7.96
C ALA A 258 -0.60 -3.99 9.30
N CYS A 259 0.16 -3.76 10.37
CA CYS A 259 -0.41 -3.26 11.60
C CYS A 259 -0.94 -1.83 11.39
N LEU A 260 -2.06 -1.50 12.03
CA LEU A 260 -2.62 -0.14 12.06
C LEU A 260 -2.71 0.36 13.51
N CYS A 261 -1.70 0.01 14.31
CA CYS A 261 -1.58 0.50 15.68
C CYS A 261 -1.14 1.96 15.71
N ARG A 262 -1.55 2.70 16.74
CA ARG A 262 -1.08 4.06 16.97
C ARG A 262 0.17 4.06 17.83
N GLY A 263 1.07 5.02 17.59
CA GLY A 263 2.13 5.37 18.53
C GLY A 263 1.62 6.38 19.56
N GLY A 264 2.00 6.22 20.83
CA GLY A 264 1.71 7.20 21.89
C GLY A 264 0.43 6.97 22.70
N SER A 265 0.15 7.90 23.61
CA SER A 265 -0.91 7.81 24.64
C SER A 265 -2.07 8.79 24.44
N GLU A 266 -2.07 9.59 23.37
CA GLU A 266 -3.14 10.56 23.11
C GLU A 266 -4.48 9.86 22.91
N PRO A 267 -5.62 10.41 23.35
CA PRO A 267 -6.93 9.81 23.10
C PRO A 267 -7.22 9.70 21.59
N MET A 268 -7.91 8.63 21.21
CA MET A 268 -8.35 8.47 19.83
C MET A 268 -9.31 9.62 19.44
N PRO A 269 -9.10 10.32 18.31
CA PRO A 269 -10.01 11.34 17.85
C PRO A 269 -11.43 10.80 17.67
N ALA A 270 -12.43 11.56 18.11
CA ALA A 270 -13.84 11.15 18.00
C ALA A 270 -14.25 10.88 16.54
N ASP A 271 -13.65 11.62 15.61
CA ASP A 271 -13.95 11.54 14.16
C ASP A 271 -13.58 10.20 13.54
N TRP A 272 -12.64 9.44 14.12
CA TRP A 272 -12.29 8.10 13.64
C TRP A 272 -13.48 7.13 13.72
N ARG A 273 -14.40 7.38 14.66
CA ARG A 273 -15.59 6.55 14.89
C ARG A 273 -16.61 6.67 13.75
N ALA A 274 -16.56 7.75 12.97
CA ALA A 274 -17.56 8.03 11.96
C ALA A 274 -17.34 7.24 10.66
N GLN A 275 -16.11 6.77 10.41
CA GLN A 275 -15.73 6.25 9.10
C GLN A 275 -15.42 4.75 9.08
N TYR A 276 -14.80 4.25 10.13
CA TYR A 276 -14.09 2.99 10.08
C TYR A 276 -14.11 2.34 11.46
N ALA A 277 -13.98 1.01 11.52
CA ALA A 277 -13.97 0.33 12.80
C ALA A 277 -12.68 0.65 13.57
N PHE A 278 -12.77 0.70 14.90
CA PHE A 278 -11.61 0.88 15.76
C PHE A 278 -11.59 -0.15 16.90
N THR A 279 -10.40 -0.34 17.47
CA THR A 279 -10.19 -1.21 18.62
C THR A 279 -9.55 -0.47 19.78
N TYR A 280 -9.75 -1.00 20.99
CA TYR A 280 -9.00 -0.55 22.17
C TYR A 280 -7.51 -0.91 22.04
N ASP A 281 -6.69 -0.22 22.82
CA ASP A 281 -5.25 -0.48 22.87
C ASP A 281 -4.95 -1.96 23.14
N GLN A 282 -3.81 -2.41 22.60
CA GLN A 282 -3.34 -3.78 22.75
C GLN A 282 -4.27 -4.82 22.10
N THR A 283 -5.13 -4.42 21.16
CA THR A 283 -5.94 -5.37 20.38
C THR A 283 -5.14 -5.94 19.22
N MET A 284 -5.24 -7.26 19.03
CA MET A 284 -4.67 -7.98 17.91
C MET A 284 -5.73 -8.76 17.16
N MET A 285 -5.70 -8.64 15.83
CA MET A 285 -6.49 -9.41 14.88
C MET A 285 -5.76 -10.69 14.46
N THR A 286 -6.49 -11.78 14.37
CA THR A 286 -6.01 -13.06 13.80
C THR A 286 -7.04 -13.67 12.86
N ALA A 287 -6.62 -14.65 12.08
CA ALA A 287 -7.51 -15.44 11.25
C ALA A 287 -8.06 -16.65 12.03
N ARG A 288 -9.38 -16.86 11.91
CA ARG A 288 -10.09 -17.99 12.51
C ARG A 288 -9.75 -19.31 11.84
N ASN A 289 -9.74 -19.33 10.50
CA ASN A 289 -9.37 -20.52 9.72
C ASN A 289 -7.86 -20.53 9.44
N ARG A 290 -7.17 -21.57 9.93
CA ARG A 290 -5.72 -21.74 9.78
C ARG A 290 -5.33 -22.99 8.99
N ALA A 291 -6.30 -23.85 8.64
CA ALA A 291 -6.05 -25.21 8.18
C ALA A 291 -5.38 -25.30 6.80
N PHE A 292 -5.51 -24.25 5.98
CA PHE A 292 -5.07 -24.29 4.59
C PHE A 292 -3.80 -23.48 4.30
N MET A 293 -3.26 -22.77 5.29
CA MET A 293 -2.19 -21.77 5.08
C MET A 293 -0.90 -22.37 4.55
N SER A 294 -0.32 -21.73 3.53
CA SER A 294 1.01 -22.06 3.04
C SER A 294 2.03 -21.97 4.17
N HIS A 295 2.68 -23.09 4.49
CA HIS A 295 3.68 -23.15 5.55
C HIS A 295 4.85 -22.19 5.33
N SER A 296 5.35 -22.05 4.10
CA SER A 296 6.48 -21.17 3.80
C SER A 296 6.10 -19.68 3.92
N LEU A 297 4.88 -19.33 3.50
CA LEU A 297 4.37 -17.97 3.60
C LEU A 297 4.06 -17.61 5.06
N LEU A 298 3.42 -18.52 5.79
CA LEU A 298 3.18 -18.34 7.22
C LEU A 298 4.49 -18.20 7.99
N ARG A 299 5.56 -18.93 7.62
CA ARG A 299 6.89 -18.78 8.23
C ARG A 299 7.44 -17.36 8.06
N ALA A 300 7.38 -16.81 6.85
CA ALA A 300 7.78 -15.42 6.59
C ALA A 300 6.95 -14.42 7.41
N PHE A 301 5.62 -14.62 7.47
CA PHE A 301 4.75 -13.75 8.26
C PHE A 301 4.96 -13.88 9.76
N ARG A 302 5.29 -15.07 10.28
CA ARG A 302 5.65 -15.25 11.70
C ARG A 302 6.92 -14.51 12.04
N ALA A 303 7.92 -14.57 11.16
CA ALA A 303 9.15 -13.82 11.34
C ALA A 303 8.93 -12.30 11.35
N MET A 304 7.83 -11.80 10.78
CA MET A 304 7.52 -10.37 10.69
C MET A 304 6.55 -9.88 11.78
N PHE A 305 5.49 -10.64 12.05
CA PHE A 305 4.34 -10.17 12.86
C PHE A 305 4.27 -10.80 14.25
N ASP A 306 4.94 -11.92 14.50
CA ASP A 306 4.92 -12.53 15.84
C ASP A 306 6.01 -11.90 16.73
N ARG A 307 5.77 -11.88 18.05
CA ARG A 307 6.60 -11.20 19.06
C ARG A 307 8.09 -11.59 19.10
N ASN A 308 8.47 -12.69 18.46
CA ASN A 308 9.88 -13.13 18.39
C ASN A 308 10.62 -12.57 17.17
N GLY A 309 9.93 -11.80 16.31
CA GLY A 309 10.46 -11.19 15.09
C GLY A 309 10.57 -9.66 15.14
N ARG A 310 10.28 -9.03 16.29
CA ARG A 310 10.48 -7.60 16.54
C ARG A 310 11.56 -7.39 17.60
#